data_AF-A0A956Y537-F1
#
_entry.id   AF-A0A956Y537-F1
#
_cell.length_a   1.000
_cell.length_b   1.000
_cell.length_c   1.000
_cell.angle_alpha   90.00
_cell.angle_beta   90.00
_cell.angle_gamma   90.00
#
_symmetry.space_group_name_H-M   'P 1'
#
loop_
_entity.id
_entity.type
_entity.pdbx_description
1 polymer ?
#
loop_
_entity_poly.entity_id
_entity_poly.type
_entity_poly.pdbx_seq_one_letter_code
_entity_poly.pdbx_strand_id
1 'polypeptide(L)'
;MSLSSHTDPTAHQKAKRSPIPAYLVGGLLILIGIMAVVGFVISVSQDDGIQLALNWTASEEYPEQPSVLLAFLAQFGIVLPLLVAYLSIFFISIGAQVLGGSLRAAHWAQVAYMWLTIGMGITILLTIYNTIRVANEDGVAVDVGALLGSIVLPFLAMIIVGGVWWWLSNHIGMYFEGEDLLIARETRLAWNLLIPTLAIFILVAARPLEQTFIRSLTDKRFAGRGVPQFVGLDNYANLLTVRL
;
A
#
# COMPACT_ATOMS: atom_id res chain seq x y z
N MET A 1 -9.95 -25.28 -66.51
CA MET A 1 -9.11 -24.41 -65.66
C MET A 1 -10.07 -23.51 -64.89
N SER A 2 -10.49 -23.95 -63.70
CA SER A 2 -11.57 -23.33 -62.92
C SER A 2 -10.97 -22.83 -61.61
N LEU A 3 -10.78 -21.52 -61.51
CA LEU A 3 -10.35 -20.83 -60.30
C LEU A 3 -11.51 -20.83 -59.30
N SER A 4 -11.48 -21.75 -58.33
CA SER A 4 -12.36 -21.70 -57.17
C SER A 4 -11.88 -20.58 -56.24
N SER A 5 -12.58 -19.46 -56.25
CA SER A 5 -12.42 -18.38 -55.28
C SER A 5 -12.79 -18.88 -53.88
N HIS A 6 -11.79 -19.28 -53.12
CA HIS A 6 -11.94 -19.60 -51.70
C HIS A 6 -12.11 -18.26 -50.96
N THR A 7 -13.36 -17.80 -50.86
CA THR A 7 -13.73 -16.69 -49.99
C THR A 7 -13.55 -17.15 -48.55
N ASP A 8 -12.49 -16.68 -47.92
CA ASP A 8 -12.16 -16.92 -46.51
C ASP A 8 -13.30 -16.41 -45.60
N PRO A 9 -14.10 -17.30 -44.97
CA PRO A 9 -15.21 -16.90 -44.12
C PRO A 9 -14.73 -16.40 -42.74
N THR A 10 -13.43 -16.38 -42.47
CA THR A 10 -12.89 -15.97 -41.16
C THR A 10 -12.68 -14.47 -41.01
N ALA A 11 -13.04 -13.66 -42.02
CA ALA A 11 -13.21 -12.21 -41.89
C ALA A 11 -14.43 -11.81 -41.04
N HIS A 12 -14.82 -12.65 -40.07
CA HIS A 12 -15.71 -12.32 -38.98
C HIS A 12 -15.05 -11.24 -38.11
N GLN A 13 -15.22 -10.00 -38.56
CA GLN A 13 -15.72 -8.89 -37.74
C GLN A 13 -15.37 -9.08 -36.26
N LYS A 14 -14.14 -8.70 -35.89
CA LYS A 14 -13.82 -8.30 -34.52
C LYS A 14 -14.74 -7.14 -34.18
N ALA A 15 -15.96 -7.45 -33.76
CA ALA A 15 -16.91 -6.49 -33.24
C ALA A 15 -16.18 -5.78 -32.11
N LYS A 16 -15.86 -4.50 -32.33
CA LYS A 16 -15.14 -3.63 -31.41
C LYS A 16 -15.92 -3.59 -30.09
N ARG A 17 -15.59 -4.50 -29.17
CA ARG A 17 -16.29 -4.65 -27.88
C ARG A 17 -16.16 -3.34 -27.10
N SER A 18 -17.21 -2.97 -26.38
CA SER A 18 -17.27 -1.67 -25.70
C SER A 18 -16.14 -1.58 -24.66
N PRO A 19 -15.29 -0.54 -24.71
CA PRO A 19 -14.15 -0.41 -23.80
C PRO A 19 -14.55 0.04 -22.39
N ILE A 20 -15.85 0.25 -22.14
CA ILE A 20 -16.40 0.80 -20.88
C ILE A 20 -15.92 0.02 -19.65
N PRO A 21 -15.98 -1.32 -19.60
CA PRO A 21 -15.57 -2.05 -18.40
C PRO A 21 -14.06 -1.94 -18.13
N ALA A 22 -13.23 -1.93 -19.17
CA ALA A 22 -11.79 -1.74 -19.02
C ALA A 22 -11.48 -0.35 -18.42
N TYR A 23 -12.20 0.69 -18.85
CA TYR A 23 -12.07 2.04 -18.29
C TYR A 23 -12.44 2.11 -16.81
N LEU A 24 -13.53 1.46 -16.40
CA LEU A 24 -13.95 1.44 -15.00
C LEU A 24 -12.94 0.68 -14.11
N VAL A 25 -12.52 -0.51 -14.54
CA VAL A 25 -11.58 -1.34 -13.78
C VAL A 25 -10.20 -0.69 -13.69
N GLY A 26 -9.68 -0.16 -14.80
CA GLY A 26 -8.40 0.54 -14.82
C GLY A 26 -8.44 1.86 -14.07
N GLY A 27 -9.51 2.65 -14.26
CA GLY A 27 -9.70 3.94 -13.61
C GLY A 27 -9.80 3.83 -12.09
N LEU A 28 -10.51 2.83 -11.57
CA LEU A 28 -10.60 2.57 -10.14
C LEU A 28 -9.24 2.19 -9.54
N LEU A 29 -8.42 1.39 -10.23
CA LEU A 29 -7.05 1.08 -9.77
C LEU A 29 -6.15 2.32 -9.70
N ILE A 30 -6.21 3.17 -10.72
CA ILE A 30 -5.46 4.44 -10.73
C ILE A 30 -5.91 5.33 -9.57
N LEU A 31 -7.23 5.44 -9.36
CA LEU A 31 -7.80 6.20 -8.25
C LEU A 31 -7.29 5.66 -6.90
N ILE A 32 -7.30 4.34 -6.69
CA ILE A 32 -6.79 3.71 -5.47
C ILE A 32 -5.31 4.02 -5.26
N GLY A 33 -4.49 3.93 -6.32
CA GLY A 33 -3.07 4.29 -6.25
C GLY A 33 -2.84 5.76 -5.86
N ILE A 34 -3.61 6.69 -6.44
CA ILE A 34 -3.53 8.12 -6.08
C ILE A 34 -4.00 8.35 -4.65
N MET A 35 -5.13 7.76 -4.25
CA MET A 35 -5.67 7.88 -2.90
C MET A 35 -4.71 7.34 -1.85
N ALA A 36 -3.94 6.29 -2.16
CA ALA A 36 -2.91 5.77 -1.25
C ALA A 36 -1.79 6.80 -1.00
N VAL A 37 -1.29 7.47 -2.04
CA VAL A 37 -0.29 8.55 -1.90
C VAL A 37 -0.86 9.73 -1.12
N VAL A 38 -2.05 10.19 -1.50
CA VAL A 38 -2.70 11.33 -0.84
C VAL A 38 -2.98 11.03 0.62
N GLY A 39 -3.51 9.84 0.92
CA GLY A 39 -3.77 9.39 2.29
C GLY A 39 -2.49 9.32 3.12
N PHE A 40 -1.38 8.86 2.55
CA PHE A 40 -0.08 8.87 3.21
C PHE A 40 0.42 10.30 3.49
N VAL A 41 0.32 11.22 2.52
CA VAL A 41 0.70 12.62 2.72
C VAL A 41 -0.15 13.28 3.81
N ILE A 42 -1.46 13.03 3.82
CA ILE A 42 -2.36 13.52 4.87
C ILE A 42 -1.95 12.94 6.22
N SER A 43 -1.70 11.64 6.31
CA SER A 43 -1.25 10.99 7.55
C SER A 43 0.06 11.58 8.08
N VAL A 44 1.03 11.86 7.20
CA VAL A 44 2.30 12.54 7.56
C VAL A 44 2.04 13.96 8.05
N SER A 45 1.13 14.69 7.39
CA SER A 45 0.79 16.06 7.76
C SER A 45 0.00 16.17 9.07
N GLN A 46 -0.69 15.12 9.49
CA GLN A 46 -1.50 15.12 10.71
C GLN A 46 -0.75 14.56 11.93
N ASP A 47 0.50 14.12 11.75
CA ASP A 47 1.28 13.55 12.83
C ASP A 47 1.78 14.63 13.80
N ASP A 48 1.48 14.46 15.10
CA ASP A 48 1.83 15.40 16.15
C ASP A 48 3.34 15.63 16.24
N GLY A 49 4.16 14.58 16.03
CA GLY A 49 5.61 14.68 16.09
C GLY A 49 6.18 15.54 14.96
N ILE A 50 5.60 15.41 13.76
CA ILE A 50 5.97 16.25 12.62
C ILE A 50 5.46 17.68 12.81
N GLN A 51 4.22 17.86 13.26
CA GLN A 51 3.66 19.19 13.50
C GLN A 51 4.41 19.95 14.60
N LEU A 52 4.87 19.26 15.64
CA LEU A 52 5.70 19.85 16.69
C LEU A 52 7.06 20.30 16.14
N ALA A 53 7.64 19.54 15.21
CA ALA A 53 8.90 19.93 14.57
C ALA A 53 8.75 21.06 13.56
N LEU A 54 7.62 21.13 12.84
CA LEU A 54 7.31 22.18 11.87
C LEU A 54 6.93 23.51 12.54
N ASN A 55 6.10 23.45 13.59
CA ASN A 55 5.62 24.62 14.32
C ASN A 55 6.46 24.91 15.58
N TRP A 56 7.72 24.47 15.58
CA TRP A 56 8.58 24.63 16.75
C TRP A 56 8.80 26.11 17.08
N THR A 57 8.67 26.43 18.36
CA THR A 57 9.01 27.73 18.93
C THR A 57 10.06 27.53 20.01
N ALA A 58 11.13 28.31 19.97
CA ALA A 58 12.19 28.24 20.98
C ALA A 58 11.62 28.47 22.39
N SER A 59 11.91 27.55 23.31
CA SER A 59 11.62 27.69 24.73
C SER A 59 12.92 27.62 25.54
N GLU A 60 12.93 28.16 26.75
CA GLU A 60 14.10 28.08 27.64
C GLU A 60 14.50 26.63 27.97
N GLU A 61 13.55 25.70 27.87
CA GLU A 61 13.76 24.27 28.14
C GLU A 61 14.27 23.48 26.93
N TYR A 62 13.96 23.93 25.71
CA TYR A 62 14.40 23.31 24.45
C TYR A 62 14.90 24.39 23.47
N PRO A 63 16.16 24.84 23.61
CA PRO A 63 16.70 25.93 22.79
C PRO A 63 16.97 25.52 21.34
N GLU A 64 17.04 24.23 21.04
CA GLU A 64 17.42 23.72 19.72
C GLU A 64 16.23 23.17 18.94
N GLN A 65 16.18 23.53 17.65
CA GLN A 65 15.11 23.11 16.76
C GLN A 65 15.18 21.60 16.48
N PRO A 66 14.09 20.84 16.70
CA PRO A 66 14.04 19.42 16.37
C PRO A 66 14.07 19.22 14.85
N SER A 67 14.83 18.22 14.38
CA SER A 67 14.93 17.89 12.96
C SER A 67 13.65 17.21 12.46
N VAL A 68 12.94 17.85 11.53
CA VAL A 68 11.73 17.31 10.88
C VAL A 68 12.01 15.97 10.20
N LEU A 69 13.19 15.83 9.57
CA LEU A 69 13.60 14.58 8.92
C LEU A 69 13.72 13.45 9.94
N LEU A 70 14.27 13.73 11.12
CA LEU A 70 14.43 12.74 12.19
C LEU A 70 13.08 12.36 12.79
N ALA A 71 12.18 13.34 13.01
CA ALA A 71 10.80 13.08 13.44
C ALA A 71 10.07 12.18 12.42
N PHE A 72 10.20 12.48 11.12
CA PHE A 72 9.63 11.66 10.05
C PHE A 72 10.19 10.24 10.04
N LEU A 73 11.52 10.08 10.12
CA LEU A 73 12.16 8.77 10.14
C LEU A 73 11.83 7.97 11.41
N ALA A 74 11.69 8.63 12.56
CA ALA A 74 11.34 7.98 13.81
C ALA A 74 9.90 7.43 13.79
N GLN A 75 8.97 8.17 13.19
CA GLN A 75 7.56 7.82 13.17
C GLN A 75 7.20 6.88 12.02
N PHE A 76 7.56 7.26 10.80
CA PHE A 76 7.17 6.53 9.59
C PHE A 76 8.25 5.54 9.15
N GLY A 77 9.51 5.86 9.39
CA GLY A 77 10.64 5.16 8.79
C GLY A 77 10.76 5.41 7.29
N ILE A 78 11.64 4.64 6.66
CA ILE A 78 11.99 4.60 5.24
C ILE A 78 11.18 3.51 4.54
N VAL A 79 10.92 2.41 5.25
CA VAL A 79 10.23 1.23 4.70
C VAL A 79 8.81 1.57 4.29
N LEU A 80 8.05 2.26 5.16
CA LEU A 80 6.65 2.57 4.90
C LEU A 80 6.44 3.53 3.71
N PRO A 81 7.13 4.68 3.62
CA PRO A 81 7.02 5.56 2.45
C PRO A 81 7.40 4.86 1.15
N LEU A 82 8.48 4.06 1.16
CA LEU A 82 8.90 3.30 -0.02
C LEU A 82 7.86 2.26 -0.43
N LEU A 83 7.26 1.56 0.54
CA LEU A 83 6.21 0.58 0.27
C LEU A 83 4.96 1.24 -0.31
N VAL A 84 4.52 2.36 0.26
CA VAL A 84 3.38 3.13 -0.26
C VAL A 84 3.68 3.62 -1.68
N ALA A 85 4.87 4.19 -1.92
CA ALA A 85 5.28 4.67 -3.24
C ALA A 85 5.29 3.52 -4.26
N TYR A 86 5.92 2.40 -3.92
CA TYR A 86 5.98 1.21 -4.79
C TYR A 86 4.58 0.67 -5.12
N LEU A 87 3.72 0.50 -4.10
CA LEU A 87 2.37 -0.02 -4.28
C LEU A 87 1.50 0.93 -5.12
N SER A 88 1.65 2.23 -4.93
CA SER A 88 0.91 3.25 -5.69
C SER A 88 1.33 3.25 -7.16
N ILE A 89 2.63 3.23 -7.45
CA ILE A 89 3.16 3.11 -8.82
C ILE A 89 2.68 1.80 -9.46
N PHE A 90 2.70 0.70 -8.72
CA PHE A 90 2.22 -0.59 -9.18
C PHE A 90 0.73 -0.54 -9.57
N PHE A 91 -0.15 0.01 -8.72
CA PHE A 91 -1.57 0.15 -9.04
C PHE A 91 -1.84 1.08 -10.22
N ILE A 92 -1.15 2.22 -10.30
CA ILE A 92 -1.29 3.16 -11.41
C ILE A 92 -0.81 2.50 -12.72
N SER A 93 0.33 1.81 -12.70
CA SER A 93 0.89 1.13 -13.86
C SER A 93 -0.04 0.01 -14.36
N ILE A 94 -0.54 -0.85 -13.47
CA ILE A 94 -1.50 -1.89 -13.86
C ILE A 94 -2.80 -1.27 -14.36
N GLY A 95 -3.31 -0.25 -13.66
CA GLY A 95 -4.52 0.46 -14.08
C GLY A 95 -4.38 1.00 -15.50
N ALA A 96 -3.28 1.68 -15.82
CA ALA A 96 -2.98 2.18 -17.16
C ALA A 96 -2.86 1.04 -18.21
N GLN A 97 -2.26 -0.10 -17.84
CA GLN A 97 -2.16 -1.26 -18.74
C GLN A 97 -3.50 -1.97 -18.98
N VAL A 98 -4.41 -1.95 -18.00
CA VAL A 98 -5.79 -2.45 -18.13
C VAL A 98 -6.59 -1.55 -19.06
N LEU A 99 -6.38 -0.23 -19.02
CA LEU A 99 -6.98 0.70 -19.99
C LEU A 99 -6.55 0.39 -21.43
N GLY A 100 -5.32 -0.11 -21.60
CA GLY A 100 -4.80 -0.59 -22.88
C GLY A 100 -5.38 -1.94 -23.35
N GLY A 101 -6.25 -2.58 -22.56
CA GLY A 101 -6.92 -3.83 -22.94
C GLY A 101 -6.06 -5.08 -22.83
N SER A 102 -4.93 -5.03 -22.12
CA SER A 102 -4.01 -6.17 -22.02
C SER A 102 -4.53 -7.26 -21.07
N LEU A 103 -4.62 -8.50 -21.57
CA LEU A 103 -5.06 -9.66 -20.77
C LEU A 103 -4.16 -9.91 -19.55
N ARG A 104 -2.84 -9.77 -19.72
CA ARG A 104 -1.87 -9.96 -18.63
C ARG A 104 -2.12 -8.96 -17.49
N ALA A 105 -2.34 -7.69 -17.80
CA ALA A 105 -2.61 -6.69 -16.76
C ALA A 105 -3.96 -6.91 -16.09
N ALA A 106 -4.98 -7.38 -16.83
CA ALA A 106 -6.27 -7.72 -16.25
C ALA A 106 -6.17 -8.84 -15.20
N HIS A 107 -5.32 -9.86 -15.42
CA HIS A 107 -5.07 -10.88 -14.39
C HIS A 107 -4.34 -10.32 -13.16
N TRP A 108 -3.38 -9.42 -13.34
CA TRP A 108 -2.73 -8.75 -12.22
C TRP A 108 -3.68 -7.82 -11.46
N ALA A 109 -4.56 -7.12 -12.18
CA ALA A 109 -5.64 -6.33 -11.59
C ALA A 109 -6.60 -7.21 -10.78
N GLN A 110 -6.98 -8.39 -11.28
CA GLN A 110 -7.80 -9.34 -10.55
C GLN A 110 -7.15 -9.75 -9.22
N VAL A 111 -5.84 -10.08 -9.25
CA VAL A 111 -5.09 -10.41 -8.02
C VAL A 111 -5.02 -9.21 -7.07
N ALA A 112 -4.79 -8.00 -7.59
CA ALA A 112 -4.79 -6.78 -6.80
C ALA A 112 -6.13 -6.53 -6.10
N TYR A 113 -7.25 -6.60 -6.83
CA TYR A 113 -8.58 -6.42 -6.25
C TYR A 113 -8.93 -7.51 -5.22
N MET A 114 -8.50 -8.75 -5.45
CA MET A 114 -8.64 -9.83 -4.48
C MET A 114 -7.95 -9.46 -3.15
N TRP A 115 -6.66 -9.06 -3.21
CA TRP A 115 -5.90 -8.69 -2.02
C TRP A 115 -6.43 -7.45 -1.32
N LEU A 116 -6.91 -6.45 -2.08
CA LEU A 116 -7.56 -5.28 -1.51
C LEU A 116 -8.85 -5.67 -0.76
N THR A 117 -9.64 -6.59 -1.31
CA THR A 117 -10.87 -7.09 -0.66
C THR A 117 -10.54 -7.81 0.65
N ILE A 118 -9.54 -8.71 0.62
CA ILE A 118 -9.05 -9.41 1.81
C ILE A 118 -8.51 -8.41 2.84
N GLY A 119 -7.70 -7.44 2.40
CA GLY A 119 -7.13 -6.39 3.25
C GLY A 119 -8.22 -5.59 3.96
N MET A 120 -9.26 -5.15 3.24
CA MET A 120 -10.39 -4.45 3.84
C MET A 120 -11.13 -5.32 4.86
N GLY A 121 -11.35 -6.61 4.57
CA GLY A 121 -11.93 -7.55 5.52
C GLY A 121 -11.11 -7.68 6.80
N ILE A 122 -9.78 -7.77 6.69
CA ILE A 122 -8.87 -7.80 7.84
C ILE A 122 -8.95 -6.48 8.63
N THR A 123 -8.96 -5.32 7.96
CA THR A 123 -9.08 -4.01 8.63
C THR A 123 -10.37 -3.91 9.43
N ILE A 124 -11.49 -4.38 8.88
CA ILE A 124 -12.78 -4.40 9.58
C ILE A 124 -12.70 -5.28 10.84
N LEU A 125 -12.17 -6.49 10.71
CA LEU A 125 -12.02 -7.41 11.84
C LEU A 125 -11.10 -6.86 12.94
N LEU A 126 -9.97 -6.25 12.57
CA LEU A 126 -9.06 -5.62 13.51
C LEU A 126 -9.70 -4.42 14.20
N THR A 127 -10.50 -3.63 13.48
CA THR A 127 -11.23 -2.50 14.06
C THR A 127 -12.22 -2.98 15.11
N ILE A 128 -13.03 -4.00 14.78
CA ILE A 128 -13.97 -4.63 15.73
C ILE A 128 -13.22 -5.16 16.96
N TYR A 129 -12.15 -5.92 16.73
CA TYR A 129 -11.36 -6.51 17.81
C TYR A 129 -10.77 -5.44 18.73
N ASN A 130 -10.16 -4.40 18.17
CA ASN A 130 -9.55 -3.32 18.95
C ASN A 130 -10.60 -2.54 19.76
N THR A 131 -11.77 -2.24 19.18
CA THR A 131 -12.85 -1.56 19.90
C THR A 131 -13.37 -2.40 21.06
N ILE A 132 -13.60 -3.69 20.86
CA ILE A 132 -14.04 -4.60 21.94
C ILE A 132 -12.96 -4.72 23.02
N ARG A 133 -11.70 -4.84 22.61
CA ARG A 133 -10.58 -4.95 23.54
C ARG A 133 -10.48 -3.71 24.43
N VAL A 134 -10.50 -2.51 23.86
CA VAL A 134 -10.41 -1.24 24.61
C VAL A 134 -11.61 -1.09 25.55
N ALA A 135 -12.83 -1.38 25.08
CA ALA A 135 -14.03 -1.35 25.92
C ALA A 135 -13.92 -2.28 27.15
N ASN A 136 -13.36 -3.48 26.96
CA ASN A 136 -13.13 -4.42 28.05
C ASN A 136 -12.04 -3.97 29.02
N GLU A 137 -10.96 -3.34 28.53
CA GLU A 137 -9.86 -2.83 29.36
C GLU A 137 -10.33 -1.66 30.24
N ASP A 138 -11.17 -0.77 29.71
CA ASP A 138 -11.67 0.42 30.42
C ASP A 138 -12.96 0.16 31.23
N GLY A 139 -13.56 -1.02 31.09
CA GLY A 139 -14.85 -1.35 31.72
C GLY A 139 -16.02 -0.51 31.20
N VAL A 140 -15.88 0.07 30.01
CA VAL A 140 -16.86 0.95 29.37
C VAL A 140 -17.71 0.15 28.37
N ALA A 141 -18.98 0.52 28.21
CA ALA A 141 -19.84 -0.09 27.20
C ALA A 141 -19.32 0.23 25.78
N VAL A 142 -19.42 -0.75 24.87
CA VAL A 142 -19.05 -0.55 23.47
C VAL A 142 -19.96 0.52 22.85
N ASP A 143 -19.38 1.63 22.42
CA ASP A 143 -20.07 2.63 21.61
C ASP A 143 -20.29 2.07 20.19
N VAL A 144 -21.49 1.53 19.96
CA VAL A 144 -21.90 0.97 18.67
C VAL A 144 -21.89 2.03 17.57
N GLY A 145 -22.17 3.30 17.90
CA GLY A 145 -22.16 4.40 16.93
C GLY A 145 -20.75 4.66 16.40
N ALA A 146 -19.77 4.76 17.30
CA ALA A 146 -18.36 4.92 16.93
C ALA A 146 -17.83 3.71 16.15
N LEU A 147 -18.20 2.49 16.58
CA LEU A 147 -17.84 1.25 15.88
C LEU A 147 -18.38 1.23 14.45
N LEU A 148 -19.67 1.53 14.25
CA LEU A 148 -20.25 1.58 12.92
C LEU A 148 -19.60 2.69 12.07
N GLY A 149 -19.37 3.87 12.65
CA GLY A 149 -18.71 4.97 11.96
C GLY A 149 -17.33 4.59 11.39
N SER A 150 -16.54 3.83 12.15
CA SER A 150 -15.21 3.37 11.72
C SER A 150 -15.23 2.24 10.69
N ILE A 151 -16.29 1.42 10.64
CA ILE A 151 -16.39 0.25 9.75
C ILE A 151 -17.10 0.56 8.42
N VAL A 152 -18.00 1.54 8.38
CA VAL A 152 -18.82 1.82 7.19
C VAL A 152 -17.96 2.08 5.95
N LEU A 153 -16.94 2.92 6.05
CA LEU A 153 -16.09 3.24 4.91
C LEU A 153 -15.30 2.03 4.37
N PRO A 154 -14.54 1.27 5.18
CA PRO A 154 -13.84 0.08 4.69
C PRO A 154 -14.81 -1.00 4.20
N PHE A 155 -16.02 -1.10 4.79
CA PHE A 155 -17.05 -2.04 4.32
C PHE A 155 -17.57 -1.68 2.93
N LEU A 156 -17.87 -0.40 2.67
CA LEU A 156 -18.27 0.06 1.34
C LEU A 156 -17.14 -0.15 0.32
N ALA A 157 -15.90 0.16 0.70
CA ALA A 157 -14.74 -0.09 -0.14
C ALA A 157 -14.58 -1.58 -0.47
N MET A 158 -14.77 -2.46 0.52
CA MET A 158 -14.75 -3.92 0.34
C MET A 158 -15.82 -4.40 -0.65
N ILE A 159 -17.05 -3.87 -0.57
CA ILE A 159 -18.12 -4.21 -1.52
C ILE A 159 -17.76 -3.77 -2.94
N ILE A 160 -17.26 -2.54 -3.11
CA ILE A 160 -16.92 -2.00 -4.44
C ILE A 160 -15.78 -2.82 -5.06
N VAL A 161 -14.67 -2.97 -4.32
CA VAL A 161 -13.47 -3.69 -4.78
C VAL A 161 -13.78 -5.18 -4.98
N GLY A 162 -14.51 -5.80 -4.06
CA GLY A 162 -14.91 -7.20 -4.16
C GLY A 162 -15.88 -7.46 -5.31
N GLY A 163 -16.81 -6.54 -5.57
CA GLY A 163 -17.71 -6.59 -6.72
C GLY A 163 -16.95 -6.49 -8.04
N VAL A 164 -15.96 -5.60 -8.13
CA VAL A 164 -15.08 -5.49 -9.30
C VAL A 164 -14.22 -6.75 -9.50
N TRP A 165 -13.66 -7.30 -8.42
CA TRP A 165 -12.92 -8.57 -8.46
C TRP A 165 -13.77 -9.71 -9.00
N TRP A 166 -14.97 -9.89 -8.44
CA TRP A 166 -15.92 -10.94 -8.86
C TRP A 166 -16.39 -10.74 -10.30
N TRP A 167 -16.65 -9.51 -10.71
CA TRP A 167 -17.00 -9.21 -12.10
C TRP A 167 -15.85 -9.58 -13.04
N LEU A 168 -14.63 -9.14 -12.70
CA LEU A 168 -13.44 -9.38 -13.51
C LEU A 168 -13.12 -10.87 -13.64
N SER A 169 -13.26 -11.66 -12.57
CA SER A 169 -13.02 -13.10 -12.61
C SER A 169 -13.94 -13.83 -13.58
N ASN A 170 -15.18 -13.36 -13.73
CA ASN A 170 -16.18 -13.98 -14.62
C ASN A 170 -16.08 -13.48 -16.07
N HIS A 171 -15.54 -12.28 -16.28
CA HIS A 171 -15.61 -11.58 -17.57
C HIS A 171 -14.27 -11.35 -18.26
N ILE A 172 -13.14 -11.76 -17.68
CA ILE A 172 -11.81 -11.47 -18.22
C ILE A 172 -11.61 -11.97 -19.66
N GLY A 173 -12.03 -13.21 -19.96
CA GLY A 173 -11.89 -13.79 -21.31
C GLY A 173 -12.82 -13.18 -22.36
N MET A 174 -13.82 -12.39 -21.93
CA MET A 174 -14.74 -11.71 -22.84
C MET A 174 -14.25 -10.30 -23.23
N TYR A 175 -13.50 -9.61 -22.38
CA TYR A 175 -13.15 -8.20 -22.64
C TYR A 175 -11.69 -7.94 -22.94
N PHE A 176 -10.79 -8.87 -22.62
CA PHE A 176 -9.36 -8.68 -22.79
C PHE A 176 -8.81 -9.63 -23.86
N GLU A 177 -8.01 -9.09 -24.78
CA GLU A 177 -7.38 -9.86 -25.84
C GLU A 177 -5.95 -10.27 -25.43
N GLY A 178 -5.58 -11.51 -25.71
CA GLY A 178 -4.24 -12.04 -25.47
C GLY A 178 -4.22 -13.56 -25.33
N GLU A 179 -3.06 -14.17 -25.52
CA GLU A 179 -2.83 -15.57 -25.20
C GLU A 179 -2.29 -15.68 -23.77
N ASP A 180 -2.90 -16.54 -22.96
CA ASP A 180 -2.40 -16.86 -21.62
C ASP A 180 -1.68 -18.20 -21.68
N LEU A 181 -0.35 -18.16 -21.63
CA LEU A 181 0.48 -19.36 -21.56
C LEU A 181 0.26 -20.06 -20.22
N LEU A 182 0.13 -21.39 -20.21
CA LEU A 182 -0.04 -22.19 -18.98
C LEU A 182 1.04 -21.86 -17.93
N ILE A 183 2.28 -21.69 -18.37
CA ILE A 183 3.43 -21.31 -17.53
C ILE A 183 3.20 -19.95 -16.84
N ALA A 184 2.58 -19.00 -17.54
CA ALA A 184 2.30 -17.67 -16.98
C ALA A 184 1.24 -17.75 -15.86
N ARG A 185 0.26 -18.66 -15.97
CA ARG A 185 -0.75 -18.90 -14.94
C ARG A 185 -0.15 -19.51 -13.67
N GLU A 186 0.71 -20.52 -13.82
CA GLU A 186 1.42 -21.15 -12.69
C GLU A 186 2.32 -20.15 -11.97
N THR A 187 3.07 -19.35 -12.74
CA THR A 187 3.93 -18.31 -12.19
C THR A 187 3.14 -17.28 -11.37
N ARG A 188 1.97 -16.85 -11.85
CA ARG A 188 1.11 -15.91 -11.10
C ARG A 188 0.57 -16.53 -9.81
N LEU A 189 0.21 -17.82 -9.81
CA LEU A 189 -0.22 -18.52 -8.59
C LEU A 189 0.91 -18.59 -7.56
N ALA A 190 2.14 -18.91 -8.01
CA ALA A 190 3.30 -18.91 -7.13
C ALA A 190 3.55 -17.53 -6.50
N TRP A 191 3.51 -16.46 -7.31
CA TRP A 191 3.65 -15.08 -6.81
C TRP A 191 2.50 -14.68 -5.88
N ASN A 192 1.27 -15.13 -6.14
CA ASN A 192 0.11 -14.81 -5.29
C ASN A 192 0.26 -15.38 -3.86
N LEU A 193 0.95 -16.51 -3.72
CA LEU A 193 1.27 -17.12 -2.41
C LEU A 193 2.54 -16.54 -1.77
N LEU A 194 3.50 -16.11 -2.59
CA LEU A 194 4.80 -15.62 -2.14
C LEU A 194 4.76 -14.15 -1.70
N ILE A 195 4.05 -13.28 -2.42
CA ILE A 195 4.02 -11.83 -2.14
C ILE A 195 3.59 -11.53 -0.69
N PRO A 196 2.52 -12.14 -0.15
CA PRO A 196 2.06 -11.83 1.21
C PRO A 196 3.08 -12.25 2.27
N THR A 197 3.69 -13.42 2.10
CA THR A 197 4.68 -13.93 3.05
C THR A 197 5.94 -13.08 3.02
N LEU A 198 6.42 -12.71 1.83
CA LEU A 198 7.56 -11.82 1.67
C LEU A 198 7.28 -10.42 2.25
N ALA A 199 6.08 -9.87 2.02
CA ALA A 199 5.69 -8.56 2.56
C ALA A 199 5.72 -8.55 4.09
N ILE A 200 5.18 -9.58 4.75
CA ILE A 200 5.22 -9.71 6.21
C ILE A 200 6.66 -9.82 6.69
N PHE A 201 7.50 -10.66 6.04
CA PHE A 201 8.90 -10.79 6.43
C PHE A 201 9.66 -9.47 6.32
N ILE A 202 9.50 -8.73 5.22
CA ILE A 202 10.13 -7.42 5.05
C ILE A 202 9.66 -6.45 6.14
N LEU A 203 8.35 -6.37 6.40
CA LEU A 203 7.80 -5.45 7.39
C LEU A 203 8.31 -5.75 8.81
N VAL A 204 8.34 -7.03 9.20
CA VAL A 204 8.77 -7.45 10.55
C VAL A 204 10.29 -7.32 10.71
N ALA A 205 11.07 -7.67 9.69
CA ALA A 205 12.53 -7.66 9.78
C ALA A 205 13.15 -6.28 9.54
N ALA A 206 12.57 -5.45 8.67
CA ALA A 206 13.15 -4.15 8.34
C ALA A 206 12.98 -3.13 9.47
N ARG A 207 11.89 -3.20 10.24
CA ARG A 207 11.61 -2.24 11.33
C ARG A 207 12.70 -2.22 12.42
N PRO A 208 13.15 -3.35 13.00
CA PRO A 208 14.25 -3.34 13.97
C PRO A 208 15.56 -2.82 13.39
N LEU A 209 15.91 -3.21 12.16
CA LEU A 209 17.14 -2.79 11.48
C LEU A 209 17.16 -1.29 11.19
N GLU A 210 16.02 -0.74 10.81
CA GLU A 210 15.83 0.69 10.64
C GLU A 210 16.02 1.43 11.97
N GLN A 211 15.42 0.94 13.05
CA GLN A 211 15.55 1.59 14.36
C GLN A 211 16.99 1.59 14.86
N THR A 212 17.77 0.54 14.60
CA THR A 212 19.20 0.52 14.97
C THR A 212 20.00 1.50 14.13
N PHE A 213 19.73 1.60 12.83
CA PHE A 213 20.39 2.56 11.93
C PHE A 213 20.04 4.01 12.28
N ILE A 214 18.77 4.33 12.55
CA ILE A 214 18.38 5.68 12.97
C ILE A 214 19.04 6.02 14.31
N ARG A 215 19.02 5.08 15.28
CA ARG A 215 19.65 5.31 16.58
C ARG A 215 21.15 5.56 16.47
N SER A 216 21.87 4.88 15.57
CA SER A 216 23.31 5.08 15.43
C SER A 216 23.70 6.47 14.92
N LEU A 217 22.80 7.14 14.20
CA LEU A 217 22.97 8.51 13.69
C LEU A 217 22.50 9.61 14.66
N THR A 218 21.97 9.22 15.82
CA THR A 218 21.36 10.16 16.78
C THR A 218 21.96 10.01 18.18
N ASP A 219 22.05 11.10 18.94
CA ASP A 219 22.47 11.05 20.36
C ASP A 219 21.28 10.71 21.26
N LYS A 220 20.64 9.57 20.99
CA LYS A 220 19.53 9.10 21.81
C LYS A 220 20.07 8.39 23.05
N ARG A 221 20.16 9.11 24.17
CA ARG A 221 20.50 8.51 25.47
C ARG A 221 19.44 7.51 25.92
N PHE A 222 19.86 6.33 26.37
CA PHE A 222 18.97 5.35 26.98
C PHE A 222 18.30 5.97 28.21
N ALA A 223 16.96 6.06 28.20
CA ALA A 223 16.09 6.70 29.20
C ALA A 223 16.00 8.24 29.21
N GLY A 224 16.56 8.95 28.23
CA GLY A 224 16.36 10.39 28.07
C GLY A 224 14.99 10.73 27.45
N ARG A 225 14.24 11.67 28.06
CA ARG A 225 13.00 12.25 27.49
C ARG A 225 13.26 13.37 26.47
N GLY A 226 14.52 13.73 26.22
CA GLY A 226 14.88 14.78 25.26
C GLY A 226 14.66 14.34 23.81
N VAL A 227 14.37 15.32 22.94
CA VAL A 227 14.22 15.09 21.49
C VAL A 227 15.58 14.67 20.92
N PRO A 228 15.68 13.54 20.17
CA PRO A 228 16.96 13.08 19.65
C PRO A 228 17.56 14.09 18.67
N GLN A 229 18.84 14.40 18.83
CA GLN A 229 19.58 15.24 17.91
C GLN A 229 20.39 14.40 16.94
N PHE A 230 20.55 14.90 15.72
CA PHE A 230 21.37 14.26 14.70
C PHE A 230 22.85 14.56 14.99
N VAL A 231 23.62 13.52 15.29
CA VAL A 231 25.07 13.61 15.54
C VAL A 231 25.88 12.95 14.41
N GLY A 232 25.21 12.53 13.34
CA GLY A 232 25.86 11.98 12.15
C GLY A 232 26.79 10.80 12.45
N LEU A 233 28.07 10.95 12.08
CA LEU A 233 29.08 9.90 12.26
C LEU A 233 29.90 10.05 13.54
N ASP A 234 29.59 11.01 14.41
CA ASP A 234 30.38 11.29 15.62
C ASP A 234 30.39 10.08 16.56
N ASN A 235 29.29 9.34 16.63
CA ASN A 235 29.21 8.07 17.36
C ASN A 235 30.22 7.03 16.83
N TYR A 236 30.41 6.95 15.51
CA TYR A 236 31.37 6.04 14.90
C TYR A 236 32.81 6.52 15.08
N ALA A 237 33.04 7.83 14.97
CA ALA A 237 34.34 8.43 15.24
C ALA A 237 34.77 8.14 16.69
N ASN A 238 33.90 8.40 17.68
CA ASN A 238 34.19 8.11 19.09
C ASN A 238 34.48 6.63 19.36
N LEU A 239 33.80 5.70 18.69
CA LEU A 239 34.08 4.26 18.81
C LEU A 239 35.42 3.85 18.18
N LEU A 240 35.85 4.54 17.12
CA LEU A 240 37.10 4.26 16.41
C LEU A 240 38.31 4.98 17.02
N THR A 241 38.10 6.08 17.74
CA THR A 241 39.17 6.86 18.40
C THR A 241 39.63 6.25 19.74
N VAL A 242 38.86 5.35 20.36
CA VAL A 242 39.22 4.66 21.64
C VAL A 242 40.35 3.62 21.50
N ARG A 243 41.05 3.58 20.36
CA ARG A 243 42.26 2.77 20.16
C ARG A 243 43.41 3.60 19.61
N LEU A 244 44.00 4.47 20.44
CA LEU A 244 45.40 4.90 20.35
C LEU A 244 45.91 5.20 21.76
#